data_AF-A0A916MM03-F1
#
_entry.id   AF-A0A916MM03-F1
#
_cell.length_a   1.000
_cell.length_b   1.000
_cell.length_c   1.000
_cell.angle_alpha   90.00
_cell.angle_beta   90.00
_cell.angle_gamma   90.00
#
_symmetry.space_group_name_H-M   'P 1'
#
loop_
_entity.id
_entity.type
_entity.pdbx_description
1 polymer ?
#
loop_
_entity_poly.entity_id
_entity_poly.type
_entity_poly.pdbx_seq_one_letter_code
_entity_poly.pdbx_strand_id
1 'polypeptide(L)'
;MDASPPGASEMRRFGFILAGMTAGVFGLLLPWVWAFPLPVWPWVVAAMLALPALVAPALLRPVHRSWVALAAVLAWVNTRVLLAVVFYLMIVPVGLAMRLVGHDPLRRKTTGAASLRVPSAERAPRDMEKPY
;
A
#
# COMPACT_ATOMS: atom_id res chain seq x y z
N MET A 1 -9.92 -4.89 20.79
CA MET A 1 -8.59 -4.63 20.21
C MET A 1 -7.68 -4.30 21.38
N ASP A 2 -7.15 -5.33 22.03
CA ASP A 2 -6.29 -5.18 23.21
C ASP A 2 -4.90 -4.79 22.72
N ALA A 3 -4.62 -3.49 22.70
CA ALA A 3 -3.27 -2.98 22.46
C ALA A 3 -2.43 -3.19 23.72
N SER A 4 -2.11 -4.45 24.05
CA SER A 4 -1.09 -4.74 25.04
C SER A 4 0.21 -4.04 24.59
N PRO A 5 0.90 -3.32 25.49
CA PRO A 5 2.13 -2.63 25.11
C PRO A 5 3.13 -3.63 24.53
N PRO A 6 3.85 -3.29 23.44
CA PRO A 6 4.75 -4.21 22.76
C PRO A 6 5.71 -4.85 23.75
N GLY A 7 5.79 -6.18 23.70
CA GLY A 7 6.59 -6.97 24.61
C GLY A 7 8.08 -6.65 24.46
N ALA A 8 8.88 -6.84 25.52
CA ALA A 8 10.31 -6.51 25.50
C ALA A 8 11.09 -7.23 24.37
N SER A 9 10.63 -8.42 23.95
CA SER A 9 11.19 -9.17 22.82
C SER A 9 11.02 -8.45 21.46
N GLU A 10 9.87 -7.79 21.26
CA GLU A 10 9.55 -7.10 20.01
C GLU A 10 10.41 -5.84 19.84
N MET A 11 10.61 -5.08 20.93
CA MET A 11 11.52 -3.93 20.94
C MET A 11 12.97 -4.33 20.63
N ARG A 12 13.42 -5.47 21.17
CA ARG A 12 14.77 -6.01 20.90
C ARG A 12 14.93 -6.40 19.44
N ARG A 13 13.94 -7.11 18.87
CA ARG A 13 13.97 -7.51 17.46
C ARG A 13 13.99 -6.30 16.52
N PHE A 14 13.18 -5.27 16.80
CA PHE A 14 13.23 -4.00 16.07
C PHE A 14 14.61 -3.35 16.15
N GLY A 15 15.20 -3.27 17.36
CA GLY A 15 16.55 -2.73 17.57
C GLY A 15 17.62 -3.48 16.76
N PHE A 16 17.59 -4.81 16.75
CA PHE A 16 18.54 -5.61 15.97
C PHE A 16 18.35 -5.47 14.46
N ILE A 17 17.10 -5.45 13.97
CA ILE A 17 16.82 -5.24 12.54
C ILE A 17 17.31 -3.86 12.10
N LEU A 18 17.02 -2.82 12.88
CA LEU A 18 17.40 -1.45 12.56
C LEU A 18 18.92 -1.24 12.63
N ALA A 19 19.58 -1.80 13.65
CA ALA A 19 21.05 -1.77 13.75
C ALA A 19 21.72 -2.54 12.61
N GLY A 20 21.21 -3.73 12.27
CA GLY A 20 21.72 -4.54 11.16
C GLY A 20 21.52 -3.87 9.81
N MET A 21 20.34 -3.33 9.51
CA MET A 21 20.09 -2.57 8.28
C MET A 21 20.99 -1.33 8.20
N THR A 22 21.13 -0.57 9.29
CA THR A 22 21.96 0.65 9.29
C THR A 22 23.43 0.31 9.07
N ALA A 23 23.97 -0.67 9.79
CA ALA A 23 25.35 -1.12 9.64
C ALA A 23 25.62 -1.73 8.25
N GLY A 24 24.69 -2.54 7.74
CA GLY A 24 24.82 -3.17 6.42
C GLY A 24 24.77 -2.16 5.28
N VAL A 25 23.77 -1.27 5.26
CA VAL A 25 23.59 -0.30 4.17
C VAL A 25 24.64 0.80 4.21
N PHE A 26 24.87 1.43 5.38
CA PHE A 26 25.78 2.57 5.49
C PHE A 26 27.23 2.19 5.78
N GLY A 27 27.47 1.05 6.43
CA GLY A 27 28.81 0.58 6.79
C GLY A 27 29.45 -0.34 5.74
N LEU A 28 28.65 -1.07 4.95
CA LEU A 28 29.18 -2.04 3.99
C LEU A 28 28.74 -1.76 2.55
N LEU A 29 27.45 -1.55 2.30
CA LEU A 29 26.91 -1.41 0.94
C LEU A 29 27.32 -0.07 0.29
N LEU A 30 27.17 1.06 1.00
CA LEU A 30 27.53 2.39 0.48
C LEU A 30 29.04 2.52 0.18
N PRO A 31 29.95 2.15 1.10
CA PRO A 31 31.39 2.22 0.84
C PRO A 31 31.82 1.28 -0.28
N TRP A 32 31.15 0.12 -0.42
CA TRP A 32 31.45 -0.86 -1.45
C TRP A 32 30.96 -0.44 -2.85
N VAL A 33 29.78 0.19 -2.96
CA VAL A 33 29.24 0.63 -4.26
C VAL A 33 29.87 1.96 -4.70
N TRP A 34 30.27 2.84 -3.78
CA TRP A 34 30.78 4.19 -4.11
C TRP A 34 32.27 4.40 -3.82
N ALA A 35 33.01 3.38 -3.36
CA ALA A 35 34.46 3.42 -3.06
C ALA A 35 34.89 4.60 -2.15
N PHE A 36 34.04 4.99 -1.21
CA PHE A 36 34.35 6.00 -0.20
C PHE A 36 35.13 5.38 0.98
N PRO A 37 36.00 6.15 1.68
CA PRO A 37 36.63 5.70 2.91
C PRO A 37 35.55 5.31 3.93
N LEU A 38 35.74 4.15 4.60
CA LEU A 38 34.83 3.60 5.61
C LEU A 38 34.49 4.69 6.64
N PRO A 39 33.29 5.29 6.59
CA PRO A 39 32.95 6.38 7.49
C PRO A 39 32.75 5.78 8.88
N VAL A 40 33.30 6.41 9.92
CA VAL A 40 33.18 5.92 11.31
C VAL A 40 31.82 6.26 11.92
N TRP A 41 31.17 7.31 11.41
CA TRP A 41 29.88 7.82 11.89
C TRP A 41 28.70 6.81 11.85
N PRO A 42 28.55 5.89 10.88
CA PRO A 42 27.46 4.91 10.85
C PRO A 42 27.62 3.88 11.97
N TRP A 43 28.85 3.55 12.35
CA TRP A 43 29.13 2.67 13.49
C TRP A 43 28.77 3.34 14.82
N VAL A 44 29.03 4.64 14.95
CA VAL A 44 28.61 5.44 16.12
C VAL A 44 27.08 5.52 16.20
N VAL A 45 26.39 5.75 15.08
CA VAL A 45 24.92 5.76 15.02
C VAL A 45 24.33 4.38 15.33
N ALA A 46 24.91 3.31 14.77
CA ALA A 46 24.49 1.95 15.06
C ALA A 46 24.70 1.59 16.55
N ALA A 47 25.83 1.97 17.13
CA ALA A 47 26.09 1.79 18.56
C ALA A 47 25.12 2.62 19.42
N MET A 48 24.85 3.87 19.04
CA MET A 48 23.93 4.76 19.75
C MET A 48 22.47 4.29 19.65
N LEU A 49 22.09 3.54 18.61
CA LEU A 49 20.80 2.86 18.52
C LEU A 49 20.77 1.51 19.27
N ALA A 50 21.87 0.75 19.26
CA ALA A 50 21.97 -0.56 19.90
C ALA A 50 22.08 -0.47 21.43
N LEU A 51 22.78 0.53 21.97
CA LEU A 51 22.93 0.78 23.41
C LEU A 51 21.59 0.92 24.14
N PRO A 52 20.66 1.80 23.73
CA PRO A 52 19.37 1.94 24.39
C PRO A 52 18.46 0.73 24.14
N ALA A 53 18.62 0.00 23.02
CA ALA A 53 17.91 -1.26 22.78
C ALA A 53 18.32 -2.37 23.78
N LEU A 54 19.56 -2.33 24.29
CA LEU A 54 20.08 -3.30 25.25
C LEU A 54 19.77 -2.92 26.70
N VAL A 55 19.90 -1.63 27.05
CA VAL A 55 19.86 -1.15 28.44
C VAL A 55 18.45 -0.74 28.88
N ALA A 56 17.65 -0.13 28.01
CA ALA A 56 16.32 0.39 28.38
C ALA A 56 15.35 0.37 27.18
N PRO A 57 14.76 -0.80 26.84
CA PRO A 57 13.78 -0.91 25.74
C PRO A 57 12.53 -0.03 25.96
N ALA A 58 12.26 0.40 27.20
CA ALA A 58 11.17 1.32 27.51
C ALA A 58 11.36 2.71 26.87
N LEU A 59 12.59 3.17 26.66
CA LEU A 59 12.88 4.47 26.03
C LEU A 59 12.70 4.43 24.51
N LEU A 60 12.76 3.23 23.91
CA LEU A 60 12.46 3.01 22.49
C LEU A 60 10.96 2.99 22.19
N ARG A 61 10.08 2.92 23.19
CA ARG A 61 8.61 2.89 23.00
C ARG A 61 8.07 4.08 22.21
N PRO A 62 8.37 5.36 22.54
CA PRO A 62 7.85 6.50 21.78
C PRO A 62 8.39 6.53 20.34
N VAL A 63 9.67 6.16 20.13
CA VAL A 63 10.30 6.11 18.81
C VAL A 63 9.71 5.00 17.94
N HIS A 64 9.52 3.81 18.51
CA HIS A 64 8.85 2.71 17.82
C HIS A 64 7.42 3.10 17.44
N ARG A 65 6.69 3.76 18.34
CA ARG A 65 5.32 4.20 18.07
C ARG A 65 5.24 5.24 16.96
N SER A 66 6.13 6.24 16.93
CA SER A 66 6.16 7.22 15.84
C SER A 66 6.57 6.56 14.52
N TRP A 67 7.52 5.64 14.54
CA TRP A 67 7.94 4.87 13.36
C TRP A 67 6.79 4.03 12.78
N VAL A 68 6.07 3.30 13.63
CA VAL A 68 4.90 2.52 13.20
C VAL A 68 3.78 3.43 12.70
N ALA A 69 3.55 4.58 13.33
CA ALA A 69 2.57 5.55 12.85
C ALA A 69 2.93 6.08 11.46
N LEU A 70 4.19 6.42 11.22
CA LEU A 70 4.69 6.82 9.90
C LEU A 70 4.53 5.69 8.87
N ALA A 71 4.91 4.46 9.24
CA ALA A 71 4.74 3.30 8.37
C ALA A 71 3.26 3.05 8.03
N ALA A 72 2.35 3.26 8.96
CA ALA A 72 0.91 3.14 8.73
C ALA A 72 0.39 4.22 7.76
N VAL A 73 0.83 5.47 7.92
CA VAL A 73 0.49 6.55 6.97
C VAL A 73 1.05 6.25 5.59
N LEU A 74 2.29 5.76 5.50
CA LEU A 74 2.91 5.39 4.24
C LEU A 74 2.18 4.21 3.58
N ALA A 75 1.81 3.19 4.35
CA ALA A 75 1.03 2.06 3.86
C ALA A 75 -0.35 2.49 3.37
N TRP A 76 -0.99 3.42 4.07
CA TRP A 76 -2.24 4.04 3.66
C TRP A 76 -2.08 4.73 2.31
N VAL A 77 -1.10 5.62 2.14
CA VAL A 77 -0.79 6.27 0.86
C VAL A 77 -0.50 5.24 -0.23
N ASN A 78 0.36 4.25 0.05
CA ASN A 78 0.76 3.21 -0.90
C ASN A 78 -0.43 2.46 -1.49
N THR A 79 -1.41 2.07 -0.67
CA THR A 79 -2.63 1.38 -1.14
C THR A 79 -3.42 2.25 -2.13
N ARG A 80 -3.50 3.57 -1.90
CA ARG A 80 -4.22 4.48 -2.82
C ARG A 80 -3.45 4.68 -4.10
N VAL A 81 -2.13 4.88 -4.00
CA VAL A 81 -1.27 5.03 -5.17
C VAL A 81 -1.33 3.77 -6.02
N LEU A 82 -1.21 2.58 -5.42
CA LEU A 82 -1.32 1.31 -6.14
C LEU A 82 -2.67 1.19 -6.85
N LEU A 83 -3.78 1.47 -6.15
CA LEU A 83 -5.11 1.40 -6.73
C LEU A 83 -5.29 2.42 -7.87
N ALA A 84 -4.81 3.64 -7.69
CA ALA A 84 -4.85 4.69 -8.72
C ALA A 84 -4.03 4.28 -9.95
N VAL A 85 -2.80 3.80 -9.76
CA VAL A 85 -1.94 3.32 -10.84
C VAL A 85 -2.62 2.20 -11.62
N VAL A 86 -3.13 1.17 -10.94
CA VAL A 86 -3.84 0.06 -11.60
C VAL A 86 -5.06 0.57 -12.37
N PHE A 87 -5.85 1.46 -11.77
CA PHE A 87 -7.02 2.05 -12.42
C PHE A 87 -6.64 2.83 -13.69
N TYR A 88 -5.67 3.74 -13.59
CA TYR A 88 -5.26 4.59 -14.71
C TYR A 88 -4.45 3.85 -15.78
N LEU A 89 -3.72 2.79 -15.42
CA LEU A 89 -2.86 2.07 -16.35
C LEU A 89 -3.54 0.86 -17.00
N MET A 90 -4.54 0.26 -16.34
CA MET A 90 -5.27 -0.90 -16.89
C MET A 90 -6.71 -0.55 -17.25
N ILE A 91 -7.49 -0.02 -16.31
CA ILE A 91 -8.94 0.16 -16.49
C ILE A 91 -9.24 1.30 -17.46
N VAL A 92 -8.61 2.46 -17.26
CA VAL A 92 -8.80 3.65 -18.10
C VAL A 92 -8.45 3.40 -19.58
N PRO A 93 -7.29 2.84 -19.94
CA PRO A 93 -6.96 2.60 -21.36
C PRO A 93 -7.86 1.54 -21.99
N VAL A 94 -8.30 0.52 -21.24
CA VAL A 94 -9.28 -0.45 -21.74
C VAL A 94 -10.62 0.25 -22.04
N GLY A 95 -11.12 1.09 -21.12
CA GLY A 95 -12.34 1.86 -21.35
C GLY A 95 -12.21 2.85 -22.51
N LEU A 96 -11.04 3.49 -22.66
CA LEU A 96 -10.76 4.39 -23.78
C LEU A 96 -10.69 3.62 -25.11
N ALA A 97 -10.05 2.45 -25.12
CA ALA A 97 -10.00 1.57 -26.29
C ALA A 97 -11.41 1.11 -26.70
N MET A 98 -12.26 0.70 -25.75
CA MET A 98 -13.67 0.37 -26.02
C MET A 98 -14.43 1.56 -26.60
N ARG A 99 -14.18 2.78 -26.09
CA ARG A 99 -14.78 4.01 -26.61
C ARG A 99 -14.31 4.34 -28.04
N LEU A 100 -13.04 4.11 -28.36
CA LEU A 100 -12.49 4.30 -29.71
C LEU A 100 -13.03 3.28 -30.71
N VAL A 101 -13.18 2.01 -30.29
CA VAL A 101 -13.79 0.94 -31.09
C VAL A 101 -15.30 1.14 -31.26
N GLY A 102 -15.91 2.07 -30.51
CA GLY A 102 -17.35 2.35 -30.56
C GLY A 102 -18.21 1.29 -29.85
N HIS A 103 -17.59 0.43 -29.05
CA HIS A 103 -18.29 -0.58 -28.27
C HIS A 103 -18.84 0.04 -26.99
N ASP A 104 -20.15 0.30 -26.97
CA ASP A 104 -20.87 0.82 -25.81
C ASP A 104 -21.68 -0.32 -25.15
N PRO A 105 -21.09 -1.08 -24.21
CA PRO A 105 -21.76 -2.21 -23.57
C PRO A 105 -22.95 -1.77 -22.69
N LEU A 106 -23.00 -0.49 -22.30
CA LEU A 106 -24.08 0.04 -21.47
C LEU A 106 -25.15 0.78 -22.29
N ARG A 107 -25.04 0.82 -23.63
CA ARG A 107 -25.98 1.52 -24.54
C ARG A 107 -26.37 2.90 -24.00
N ARG A 108 -25.40 3.67 -23.52
CA ARG A 108 -25.59 4.96 -22.84
C ARG A 108 -25.96 6.10 -23.78
N LYS A 109 -26.03 5.85 -25.09
CA LYS A 109 -26.53 6.83 -26.06
C LYS A 109 -27.97 7.21 -25.70
N THR A 110 -28.13 8.33 -25.01
CA THR A 110 -29.42 8.97 -24.81
C THR A 110 -29.83 9.55 -26.15
N THR A 111 -30.65 8.83 -26.91
CA THR A 111 -31.53 9.49 -27.90
C THR A 111 -32.26 10.57 -27.08
N GLY A 112 -32.31 11.83 -27.53
CA GLY A 112 -32.84 12.97 -26.76
C GLY A 112 -34.34 12.92 -26.42
N ALA A 113 -34.86 11.75 -26.11
CA ALA A 113 -36.21 11.44 -25.70
C ALA A 113 -36.40 11.78 -24.22
N ALA A 114 -37.57 12.31 -23.89
CA ALA A 114 -37.99 12.62 -22.52
C ALA A 114 -38.08 11.39 -21.60
N SER A 115 -37.95 10.17 -22.15
CA SER A 115 -38.01 8.93 -21.38
C SER A 115 -37.03 7.89 -21.91
N LEU A 116 -36.24 7.32 -21.00
CA LEU A 116 -35.37 6.16 -21.21
C LEU A 116 -36.09 4.82 -20.95
N ARG A 117 -37.43 4.84 -20.78
CA ARG A 117 -38.21 3.62 -20.56
C ARG A 117 -38.13 2.73 -21.80
N VAL A 118 -37.49 1.57 -21.64
CA VAL A 118 -37.64 0.47 -22.59
C VAL A 118 -38.98 -0.20 -22.27
N PRO A 119 -39.94 -0.25 -23.21
CA PRO A 119 -41.17 -0.99 -23.00
C PRO A 119 -40.80 -2.45 -22.75
N SER A 120 -41.17 -2.97 -21.60
CA SER A 120 -41.04 -4.40 -21.30
C SER A 120 -41.87 -5.16 -22.33
N ALA A 121 -41.21 -5.99 -23.14
CA ALA A 121 -41.89 -6.87 -24.08
C ALA A 121 -42.95 -7.66 -23.32
N GLU A 122 -44.20 -7.62 -23.79
CA GLU A 122 -45.29 -8.40 -23.21
C GLU A 122 -44.87 -9.87 -23.27
N ARG A 123 -44.55 -10.42 -22.09
CA ARG A 123 -44.23 -11.84 -21.97
C ARG A 123 -45.48 -12.62 -22.30
N ALA A 124 -45.38 -13.53 -23.25
CA ALA A 124 -46.51 -14.39 -23.59
C ALA A 124 -46.91 -15.17 -22.32
N PRO A 125 -48.21 -15.42 -22.08
CA PRO A 125 -48.65 -16.21 -20.92
C PRO A 125 -47.94 -17.57 -20.81
N ARG A 126 -47.55 -18.15 -21.95
CA ARG A 126 -46.77 -19.40 -22.05
C ARG A 126 -45.34 -19.29 -21.51
N ASP A 127 -44.73 -18.11 -21.53
CA ASP A 127 -43.40 -17.86 -20.96
C ASP A 127 -43.44 -17.77 -19.42
N MET A 128 -44.63 -17.60 -18.83
CA MET A 128 -44.82 -17.63 -17.38
C MET A 128 -45.06 -19.04 -16.83
N GLU A 129 -45.38 -20.02 -17.70
CA GLU A 129 -45.66 -21.41 -17.29
C GLU A 129 -44.39 -22.19 -16.92
N LYS A 130 -43.21 -21.76 -17.39
CA LYS A 130 -41.91 -22.34 -17.01
C LYS A 130 -40.92 -21.26 -16.61
N PRO A 131 -40.88 -20.87 -15.32
CA PRO A 131 -40.07 -19.75 -14.86
C PRO A 131 -38.57 -20.06 -14.72
N TYR A 132 -38.11 -21.26 -15.09
CA TYR A 132 -36.72 -21.71 -15.00
C TYR A 132 -36.30 -22.53 -16.22
#